data_AF-A0A2H6AUL9-F1
#
_entry.id   AF-A0A2H6AUL9-F1
#
_cell.length_a   1.000
_cell.length_b   1.000
_cell.length_c   1.000
_cell.angle_alpha   90.00
_cell.angle_beta   90.00
_cell.angle_gamma   90.00
#
_symmetry.space_group_name_H-M   'P 1'
#
loop_
_entity.id
_entity.type
_entity.pdbx_description
1 polymer ?
#
loop_
_entity_poly.entity_id
_entity_poly.type
_entity_poly.pdbx_seq_one_letter_code
_entity_poly.pdbx_strand_id
1 'polypeptide(L)'
;MVAVRIVHLDSLRERLRAALGRDSLLAVRLDRALAARDAEAVAEAMRQLALHPEPVRRAVEEEVLAWLFDGVADGESPRTAEQVLPARN
;
A
#
# COMPACT_ATOMS: atom_id res chain seq x y z
N MET A 1 22.46 -9.53 0.31
CA MET A 1 22.23 -8.17 -0.18
C MET A 1 20.83 -7.75 0.21
N VAL A 2 20.68 -6.65 0.96
CA VAL A 2 19.36 -6.08 1.29
C VAL A 2 18.94 -5.19 0.13
N ALA A 3 17.95 -5.61 -0.65
CA ALA A 3 17.38 -4.77 -1.70
C ALA A 3 16.50 -3.69 -1.05
N VAL A 4 16.83 -2.41 -1.27
CA VAL A 4 15.97 -1.29 -0.86
C VAL A 4 14.89 -1.12 -1.92
N ARG A 5 13.63 -1.09 -1.49
CA ARG A 5 12.48 -0.88 -2.38
C ARG A 5 11.69 0.35 -1.95
N ILE A 6 11.27 1.11 -2.95
CA ILE A 6 10.34 2.22 -2.80
C ILE A 6 8.94 1.70 -3.10
N VAL A 7 8.00 1.89 -2.17
CA VAL A 7 6.59 1.56 -2.34
C VAL A 7 5.75 2.84 -2.29
N HIS A 8 4.74 2.94 -3.14
CA HIS A 8 3.87 4.11 -3.24
C HIS A 8 2.53 3.85 -2.57
N LEU A 9 2.04 4.80 -1.76
CA LEU A 9 0.75 4.66 -1.09
C LEU A 9 -0.42 4.66 -2.09
N ASP A 10 -0.29 5.34 -3.22
CA ASP A 10 -1.35 5.39 -4.23
C ASP A 10 -1.64 4.03 -4.86
N SER A 11 -0.60 3.20 -5.10
CA SER A 11 -0.80 1.85 -5.60
C SER A 11 -1.51 0.96 -4.57
N LEU A 12 -1.19 1.10 -3.28
CA LEU A 12 -1.92 0.41 -2.22
C LEU A 12 -3.40 0.81 -2.19
N ARG A 13 -3.69 2.11 -2.32
CA ARG A 13 -5.07 2.63 -2.34
C ARG A 13 -5.88 2.07 -3.50
N GLU A 14 -5.30 1.99 -4.70
CA GLU A 14 -5.96 1.42 -5.87
C GLU A 14 -6.24 -0.08 -5.70
N ARG A 15 -5.25 -0.83 -5.19
CA ARG A 15 -5.36 -2.26 -4.90
C ARG A 15 -6.46 -2.56 -3.89
N LEU A 16 -6.50 -1.83 -2.78
CA LEU A 16 -7.54 -1.97 -1.76
C LEU A 16 -8.94 -1.64 -2.31
N ARG A 17 -9.06 -0.60 -3.14
CA ARG A 17 -10.35 -0.24 -3.79
C ARG A 17 -10.81 -1.34 -4.75
N ALA A 18 -9.89 -1.97 -5.47
CA ALA A 18 -10.20 -3.08 -6.37
C ALA A 18 -10.63 -4.34 -5.59
N ALA A 19 -9.89 -4.69 -4.53
CA ALA A 19 -10.16 -5.90 -3.73
C ALA A 19 -11.46 -5.81 -2.92
N LEU A 20 -11.78 -4.65 -2.36
CA LEU A 20 -12.95 -4.44 -1.51
C LEU A 20 -14.20 -3.99 -2.27
N GLY A 21 -14.05 -3.49 -3.48
CA GLY A 21 -15.12 -2.87 -4.26
C GLY A 21 -15.39 -1.41 -3.86
N ARG A 22 -15.95 -0.64 -4.80
CA ARG A 22 -16.18 0.81 -4.64
C ARG A 22 -17.25 1.17 -3.61
N ASP A 23 -18.19 0.26 -3.36
CA ASP A 23 -19.29 0.47 -2.41
C ASP A 23 -18.94 0.03 -0.98
N SER A 24 -17.72 -0.46 -0.76
CA SER A 24 -17.25 -0.83 0.58
C SER A 24 -16.89 0.41 1.41
N LEU A 25 -17.62 0.60 2.51
CA LEU A 25 -17.34 1.65 3.50
C LEU A 25 -15.91 1.54 4.05
N LEU A 26 -15.42 0.31 4.21
CA LEU A 26 -14.04 0.04 4.64
C LEU A 26 -13.02 0.54 3.61
N ALA A 27 -13.29 0.29 2.31
CA ALA A 27 -12.43 0.78 1.23
C ALA A 27 -12.36 2.31 1.20
N VAL A 28 -13.50 2.98 1.37
CA VAL A 28 -13.56 4.45 1.43
C VAL A 28 -12.82 4.99 2.65
N ARG A 29 -12.93 4.35 3.81
CA ARG A 29 -12.22 4.75 5.03
C ARG A 29 -10.71 4.60 4.88
N LEU A 30 -10.24 3.45 4.40
CA LEU A 30 -8.83 3.20 4.16
C LEU A 30 -8.27 4.17 3.11
N ASP A 31 -8.97 4.38 2.00
CA ASP A 31 -8.56 5.30 0.94
C ASP A 31 -8.38 6.73 1.47
N ARG A 32 -9.35 7.23 2.25
CA ARG A 32 -9.27 8.57 2.86
C ARG A 32 -8.14 8.69 3.87
N ALA A 33 -7.99 7.70 4.76
CA ALA A 33 -6.94 7.70 5.77
C ALA A 33 -5.54 7.66 5.14
N LEU A 34 -5.35 6.82 4.12
CA LEU A 34 -4.09 6.73 3.37
C LEU A 34 -3.80 7.99 2.57
N ALA A 35 -4.81 8.59 1.92
CA ALA A 35 -4.66 9.85 1.19
C ALA A 35 -4.26 11.02 2.10
N ALA A 36 -4.85 11.08 3.30
CA ALA A 36 -4.53 12.07 4.32
C ALA A 36 -3.19 11.80 5.04
N ARG A 37 -2.57 10.63 4.82
CA ARG A 37 -1.40 10.14 5.56
C ARG A 37 -1.62 10.15 7.08
N ASP A 38 -2.86 9.88 7.48
CA ASP A 38 -3.27 9.87 8.88
C ASP A 38 -3.07 8.47 9.46
N ALA A 39 -1.98 8.30 10.22
CA ALA A 39 -1.62 7.02 10.81
C ALA A 39 -2.65 6.52 11.83
N GLU A 40 -3.30 7.42 12.58
CA GLU A 40 -4.32 7.04 13.56
C GLU A 40 -5.59 6.55 12.88
N ALA A 41 -6.03 7.25 11.83
CA ALA A 41 -7.17 6.84 11.03
C ALA A 41 -6.92 5.51 10.30
N VAL A 42 -5.69 5.27 9.81
CA VAL A 42 -5.32 3.96 9.23
C VAL A 42 -5.38 2.87 10.30
N ALA A 43 -4.79 3.10 11.48
CA ALA A 43 -4.82 2.13 12.57
C ALA A 43 -6.26 1.80 13.02
N GLU A 44 -7.14 2.80 13.07
CA GLU A 44 -8.55 2.60 13.38
C GLU A 44 -9.28 1.81 12.29
N ALA A 45 -9.06 2.11 11.01
CA ALA A 45 -9.63 1.32 9.91
C ALA A 45 -9.14 -0.14 9.94
N MET A 46 -7.87 -0.37 10.30
CA MET A 46 -7.31 -1.72 10.49
C MET A 46 -7.90 -2.44 11.71
N ARG A 47 -8.21 -1.73 12.81
CA ARG A 47 -8.96 -2.33 13.93
C ARG A 47 -10.37 -2.74 13.51
N GLN A 48 -11.04 -1.91 12.72
CA GLN A 48 -12.39 -2.20 12.21
C GLN A 48 -12.42 -3.40 11.26
N LEU A 49 -11.29 -3.72 10.59
CA LEU A 49 -11.15 -4.91 9.76
C LEU A 49 -11.56 -6.18 10.52
N ALA A 50 -11.29 -6.27 11.82
CA ALA A 50 -11.66 -7.42 12.65
C ALA A 50 -13.17 -7.71 12.69
N LEU A 51 -14.01 -6.69 12.43
CA LEU A 51 -15.48 -6.80 12.39
C LEU A 51 -16.01 -7.35 11.07
N HIS A 52 -15.16 -7.42 10.04
CA HIS A 52 -15.56 -7.92 8.72
C HIS A 52 -15.42 -9.44 8.61
N PRO A 53 -16.16 -10.09 7.71
CA PRO A 53 -16.01 -11.52 7.41
C PRO A 53 -14.58 -11.89 7.00
N GLU A 54 -14.17 -13.11 7.31
CA GLU A 54 -12.82 -13.61 7.02
C GLU A 54 -12.35 -13.38 5.56
N PRO A 55 -13.18 -13.58 4.52
CA PRO A 55 -12.74 -13.32 3.14
C PRO A 55 -12.33 -11.86 2.91
N VAL A 56 -13.01 -10.91 3.55
CA VAL A 56 -12.69 -9.48 3.44
C VAL A 56 -11.38 -9.16 4.17
N ARG A 57 -11.18 -9.73 5.35
CA ARG A 57 -9.94 -9.55 6.11
C ARG A 57 -8.74 -10.09 5.35
N ARG A 58 -8.86 -11.32 4.84
CA ARG A 58 -7.83 -11.98 4.03
C ARG A 58 -7.47 -11.14 2.80
N ALA A 59 -8.47 -10.64 2.07
CA ALA A 59 -8.21 -9.80 0.90
C ALA A 59 -7.40 -8.53 1.23
N VAL A 60 -7.71 -7.84 2.34
CA VAL A 60 -6.95 -6.65 2.76
C VAL A 60 -5.51 -7.02 3.16
N GLU A 61 -5.34 -8.10 3.92
CA GLU A 61 -4.02 -8.58 4.33
C GLU A 61 -3.16 -8.99 3.13
N GLU A 62 -3.72 -9.73 2.18
CA GLU A 62 -3.05 -10.15 0.94
C GLU A 62 -2.60 -8.93 0.12
N GLU A 63 -3.47 -7.93 -0.07
CA GLU A 63 -3.09 -6.73 -0.83
C GLU A 63 -2.00 -5.90 -0.13
N VAL A 64 -2.05 -5.78 1.20
CA VAL A 64 -1.01 -5.08 1.98
C VAL A 64 0.32 -5.85 1.90
N LEU A 65 0.30 -7.17 2.07
CA LEU A 65 1.49 -8.01 2.00
C LEU A 65 2.07 -7.98 0.59
N ALA A 66 1.25 -8.16 -0.45
CA ALA A 66 1.72 -8.08 -1.82
C ALA A 66 2.19 -6.66 -2.18
N TRP A 67 1.64 -5.60 -1.60
CA TRP A 67 2.20 -4.25 -1.77
C TRP A 67 3.56 -4.11 -1.09
N LEU A 68 3.69 -4.70 0.10
CA LEU A 68 4.94 -4.76 0.85
C LEU A 68 5.93 -5.78 0.28
N PHE A 69 5.57 -6.70 -0.61
CA PHE A 69 6.45 -7.81 -1.01
C PHE A 69 6.49 -8.12 -2.52
N ASP A 70 5.39 -7.98 -3.28
CA ASP A 70 5.27 -8.43 -4.70
C ASP A 70 5.64 -7.40 -5.79
N GLY A 71 6.16 -6.22 -5.44
CA GLY A 71 6.56 -5.20 -6.41
C GLY A 71 7.83 -5.49 -7.22
N VAL A 72 8.05 -6.73 -7.68
CA VAL A 72 8.99 -7.01 -8.77
C VAL A 72 8.23 -6.78 -10.07
N ALA A 73 8.27 -5.56 -10.58
CA ALA A 73 8.26 -5.45 -12.03
C ALA A 73 9.58 -6.07 -12.48
N ASP A 74 9.52 -7.28 -13.05
CA ASP A 74 10.60 -7.85 -13.85
C ASP A 74 10.98 -6.82 -14.92
N GLY A 75 11.95 -5.93 -14.64
CA GLY A 75 12.42 -4.97 -15.64
C GLY A 75 13.02 -3.64 -15.16
N GLU A 76 12.87 -3.20 -13.90
CA GLU A 76 13.58 -1.97 -13.48
C GLU A 76 14.94 -2.34 -12.84
N SER A 77 15.99 -2.23 -13.66
CA SER A 77 17.38 -2.25 -13.17
C SER A 77 17.50 -1.35 -11.93
N PRO A 78 18.14 -1.82 -10.85
CA PRO A 78 18.29 -1.02 -9.65
C PRO A 78 19.00 0.28 -10.01
N ARG A 79 18.30 1.41 -9.92
CA ARG A 79 18.97 2.72 -9.94
C ARG A 79 19.85 2.79 -8.71
N THR A 80 21.14 2.56 -8.92
CA THR A 80 22.19 2.71 -7.90
C THR A 80 22.09 4.12 -7.32
N ALA A 81 22.26 4.25 -6.01
CA ALA A 81 22.09 5.49 -5.24
C ALA A 81 22.90 6.71 -5.75
N GLU A 82 23.83 6.51 -6.69
CA GLU A 82 24.57 7.57 -7.39
C GLU A 82 23.70 8.46 -8.30
N GLN A 83 22.52 8.02 -8.73
CA GLN A 83 21.69 8.83 -9.66
C GLN A 83 20.73 9.82 -8.98
N VAL A 84 20.72 9.91 -7.64
CA VAL A 84 19.75 10.73 -6.88
C VAL A 84 20.32 12.10 -6.47
N LEU A 85 21.64 12.31 -6.51
CA LEU A 85 22.21 13.63 -6.22
C LEU A 85 22.43 14.44 -7.51
N PRO A 86 21.95 15.71 -7.60
CA PRO A 86 22.38 16.58 -8.67
C PRO A 86 23.88 16.85 -8.51
N ALA A 87 24.62 16.73 -9.62
CA ALA A 87 26.01 17.17 -9.70
C ALA A 87 26.08 18.62 -9.19
N ARG A 88 26.70 18.81 -8.02
CA ARG A 88 27.05 20.15 -7.52
C ARG A 88 28.19 20.64 -8.39
N ASN A 89 27.91 21.67 -9.18
CA ASN A 89 28.92 22.53 -9.82
C ASN A 89 29.68 23.30 -8.74
#